data_AF-W5Q775-F1
#
_entry.id   AF-W5Q775-F1
#
_cell.length_a   1.000
_cell.length_b   1.000
_cell.length_c   1.000
_cell.angle_alpha   90.00
_cell.angle_beta   90.00
_cell.angle_gamma   90.00
#
_symmetry.space_group_name_H-M   'P 1'
#
loop_
_entity.id
_entity.type
_entity.pdbx_description
1 polymer ?
#
loop_
_entity_poly.entity_id
_entity_poly.type
_entity_poly.pdbx_seq_one_letter_code
_entity_poly.pdbx_strand_id
1 'polypeptide(L)'
;NPGIMRVLFRLIVFFYVWGIFTAQGQKAEESTEEVKIEVLHRPENCSKTSKKGDLLNAHYDGFLAKDGSKFYCSRTQNEGHPKWFVLGVGQVIKGLDIGMMDMCPGEKRKLIIPPSFAYGKEGYAEGKIPPDATLIFEIELYAVTKGPRSVETFKQIDVDNDRQLSKTEISHYLKKEFEKDEKPRDKSYQTAVLEDFFKKNDRDGDGFISSKEYNVYQHDEL
;
A
#
# COMPACT_ATOMS: atom_id res chain seq x y z
N ASN A 1 -55.17 49.03 62.62
CA ASN A 1 -54.04 48.78 63.54
C ASN A 1 -52.82 48.45 62.69
N PRO A 2 -51.88 49.38 62.46
CA PRO A 2 -50.79 49.22 61.50
C PRO A 2 -49.48 48.78 62.16
N GLY A 3 -48.63 48.10 61.39
CA GLY A 3 -47.25 47.73 61.74
C GLY A 3 -47.00 46.23 61.56
N ILE A 4 -45.93 45.72 60.95
CA ILE A 4 -44.57 46.23 60.76
C ILE A 4 -43.85 45.28 59.75
N MET A 5 -42.88 45.82 58.98
CA MET A 5 -41.78 45.16 58.22
C MET A 5 -42.14 44.13 57.13
N ARG A 6 -42.04 44.40 55.81
CA ARG A 6 -40.83 44.60 54.97
C ARG A 6 -39.65 43.66 55.25
N VAL A 7 -39.60 42.50 54.57
CA VAL A 7 -38.37 41.77 54.20
C VAL A 7 -38.62 40.96 52.90
N LEU A 8 -37.88 41.34 51.85
CA LEU A 8 -37.40 40.62 50.64
C LEU A 8 -38.35 39.63 49.92
N PHE A 9 -38.92 39.95 48.75
CA PHE A 9 -38.30 40.04 47.41
C PHE A 9 -37.72 38.71 46.88
N ARG A 10 -38.47 38.11 45.94
CA ARG A 10 -38.09 37.25 44.78
C ARG A 10 -36.85 36.38 44.93
N LEU A 11 -36.96 35.07 44.65
CA LEU A 11 -36.01 34.29 43.81
C LEU A 11 -36.44 32.80 43.68
N ILE A 12 -36.48 32.32 42.43
CA ILE A 12 -36.13 30.94 42.00
C ILE A 12 -37.17 29.85 42.35
N VAL A 13 -38.28 29.77 41.62
CA VAL A 13 -38.50 28.79 40.52
C VAL A 13 -37.27 27.93 40.18
N PHE A 14 -37.46 26.60 40.14
CA PHE A 14 -36.51 25.55 39.68
C PHE A 14 -35.53 25.00 40.72
N PHE A 15 -36.01 24.18 41.65
CA PHE A 15 -35.17 23.13 42.23
C PHE A 15 -35.97 21.82 42.34
N TYR A 16 -35.30 20.72 41.99
CA TYR A 16 -35.75 19.31 41.98
C TYR A 16 -36.39 18.75 40.70
N VAL A 17 -35.78 19.05 39.55
CA VAL A 17 -35.59 18.04 38.49
C VAL A 17 -34.07 17.89 38.29
N TRP A 18 -33.40 17.28 39.27
CA TRP A 18 -31.98 16.97 39.17
C TRP A 18 -31.80 15.49 39.48
N GLY A 19 -31.98 14.68 38.44
CA GLY A 19 -31.98 13.23 38.56
C GLY A 19 -32.27 12.51 37.26
N ILE A 20 -31.87 13.08 36.12
CA ILE A 20 -31.70 12.31 34.88
C ILE A 20 -30.28 12.60 34.44
N PHE A 21 -29.35 11.80 34.95
CA PHE A 21 -28.03 11.67 34.37
C PHE A 21 -28.26 11.02 32.99
N THR A 22 -28.46 11.85 31.98
CA THR A 22 -28.45 11.39 30.59
C THR A 22 -27.03 10.92 30.34
N ALA A 23 -26.83 9.61 30.35
CA ALA A 23 -25.67 8.97 29.76
C ALA A 23 -25.69 9.28 28.26
N GLN A 24 -25.15 10.44 27.91
CA GLN A 24 -24.76 10.71 26.53
C GLN A 24 -23.54 9.83 26.30
N GLY A 25 -23.80 8.63 25.75
CA GLY A 25 -22.76 7.89 25.07
C GLY A 25 -22.13 8.82 24.05
N GLN A 26 -20.86 9.15 24.24
CA GLN A 26 -20.04 9.75 23.21
C GLN A 26 -19.99 8.75 22.07
N LYS A 27 -20.84 8.96 21.06
CA LYS A 27 -20.69 8.29 19.77
C LYS A 27 -19.36 8.78 19.23
N ALA A 28 -18.33 7.93 19.32
CA ALA A 28 -17.03 8.20 18.73
C ALA A 28 -17.27 8.62 17.28
N GLU A 29 -16.83 9.82 16.96
CA GLU A 29 -16.80 10.34 15.61
C GLU A 29 -15.90 9.40 14.81
N GLU A 30 -16.51 8.56 13.97
CA GLU A 30 -15.82 7.63 13.10
C GLU A 30 -15.08 8.46 12.05
N SER A 31 -13.88 8.92 12.40
CA SER A 31 -12.98 9.58 11.46
C SER A 31 -12.67 8.59 10.36
N THR A 32 -13.14 8.87 9.15
CA THR A 32 -12.77 8.10 7.97
C THR A 32 -11.28 8.34 7.71
N GLU A 33 -10.44 7.47 8.25
CA GLU A 33 -9.00 7.50 7.98
C GLU A 33 -8.78 7.35 6.47
N GLU A 34 -8.02 8.27 5.88
CA GLU A 34 -7.65 8.24 4.47
C GLU A 34 -6.16 8.54 4.29
N VAL A 35 -5.60 8.05 3.19
CA VAL A 35 -4.22 8.35 2.81
C VAL A 35 -4.20 9.73 2.18
N LYS A 36 -3.53 10.68 2.82
CA LYS A 36 -3.35 12.02 2.24
C LYS A 36 -2.19 11.99 1.25
N ILE A 37 -2.47 12.41 0.02
CA ILE A 37 -1.51 12.44 -1.09
C ILE A 37 -1.21 13.91 -1.43
N GLU A 38 0.07 14.28 -1.37
CA GLU A 38 0.57 15.59 -1.77
C GLU A 38 1.56 15.41 -2.93
N VAL A 39 1.26 15.99 -4.09
CA VAL A 39 2.15 15.96 -5.25
C VAL A 39 3.15 17.11 -5.14
N LEU A 40 4.41 16.78 -4.87
CA LEU A 40 5.49 17.75 -4.70
C LEU A 40 6.07 18.22 -6.04
N HIS A 41 6.11 17.32 -7.01
CA HIS A 41 6.59 17.59 -8.35
C HIS A 41 5.94 16.62 -9.33
N ARG A 42 5.41 17.12 -10.45
CA ARG A 42 4.93 16.30 -11.56
C ARG A 42 5.58 16.78 -12.86
N PRO A 43 6.17 15.89 -13.67
CA PRO A 43 6.73 16.28 -14.96
C PRO A 43 5.64 16.72 -15.93
N GLU A 44 5.96 17.69 -16.79
CA GLU A 44 5.02 18.22 -17.80
C GLU A 44 4.59 17.15 -18.81
N ASN A 45 5.54 16.29 -19.22
CA ASN A 45 5.28 15.20 -20.15
C ASN A 45 5.01 13.90 -19.39
N CYS A 46 3.73 13.56 -19.27
CA CYS A 46 3.30 12.30 -18.66
C CYS A 46 2.44 11.49 -19.65
N SER A 47 3.09 10.64 -20.44
CA SER A 47 2.43 9.79 -21.42
C SER A 47 1.93 8.46 -20.82
N LYS A 48 2.54 8.01 -19.72
CA LYS A 48 2.17 6.78 -19.02
C LYS A 48 2.11 7.05 -17.52
N THR A 49 0.98 6.72 -16.92
CA THR A 49 0.80 6.71 -15.46
C THR A 49 0.83 5.29 -14.92
N SER A 50 1.24 5.15 -13.66
CA SER A 50 1.17 3.89 -12.93
C SER A 50 -0.28 3.48 -12.69
N LYS A 51 -0.56 2.20 -12.93
CA LYS A 51 -1.83 1.56 -12.57
C LYS A 51 -1.59 0.26 -11.83
N LYS A 52 -2.65 -0.25 -11.19
CA LYS A 52 -2.62 -1.55 -10.51
C LYS A 52 -2.04 -2.62 -11.45
N GLY A 53 -1.09 -3.40 -10.93
CA GLY A 53 -0.39 -4.44 -11.66
C GLY A 53 0.85 -3.97 -12.42
N ASP A 54 1.12 -2.66 -12.57
CA ASP A 54 2.39 -2.20 -13.15
C ASP A 54 3.57 -2.51 -12.23
N LEU A 55 4.74 -2.71 -12.85
CA LEU A 55 6.01 -2.81 -12.14
C LEU A 55 6.62 -1.41 -12.01
N LEU A 56 6.79 -0.98 -10.76
CA LEU A 56 7.32 0.34 -10.44
C LEU A 56 8.77 0.24 -9.97
N ASN A 57 9.58 1.22 -10.38
CA ASN A 57 10.87 1.49 -9.76
C ASN A 57 10.82 2.82 -9.02
N ALA A 58 10.96 2.80 -7.70
CA ALA A 58 10.86 4.02 -6.91
C ALA A 58 11.88 4.06 -5.77
N HIS A 59 12.31 5.28 -5.45
CA HIS A 59 12.86 5.59 -4.13
C HIS A 59 11.71 6.01 -3.21
N TYR A 60 11.75 5.53 -1.97
CA TYR A 60 10.90 6.04 -0.92
C TYR A 60 11.64 6.06 0.42
N ASP A 61 11.37 7.09 1.20
CA ASP A 61 11.88 7.31 2.54
C ASP A 61 10.71 7.38 3.51
N GLY A 62 10.83 6.72 4.67
CA GLY A 62 9.76 6.57 5.66
C GLY A 62 10.11 7.24 6.97
N PHE A 63 9.16 8.01 7.51
CA PHE A 63 9.30 8.79 8.73
C PHE A 63 8.10 8.57 9.67
N LEU A 64 8.33 8.61 10.98
CA LEU A 64 7.26 8.65 11.97
C LEU A 64 6.66 10.05 12.04
N ALA A 65 5.33 10.17 11.90
CA ALA A 65 4.67 11.48 11.92
C ALA A 65 4.78 12.18 13.29
N LYS A 66 4.92 11.40 14.37
CA LYS A 66 4.97 11.89 15.75
C LYS A 66 6.17 12.79 16.03
N ASP A 67 7.35 12.43 15.53
CA ASP A 67 8.62 13.09 15.85
C ASP A 67 9.51 13.37 14.63
N GLY A 68 9.08 12.97 13.43
CA GLY A 68 9.83 13.13 12.18
C GLY A 68 11.04 12.19 12.07
N SER A 69 11.20 11.22 12.98
CA SER A 69 12.33 10.31 12.92
C SER A 69 12.23 9.40 11.70
N LYS A 70 13.34 9.27 10.96
CA LYS A 70 13.42 8.42 9.77
C LYS A 70 13.63 6.97 10.19
N PHE A 71 12.70 6.08 9.85
CA PHE A 71 12.81 4.65 10.12
C PHE A 71 13.30 3.87 8.89
N TYR A 72 13.15 4.42 7.68
CA TYR A 72 13.53 3.77 6.43
C TYR A 72 14.06 4.79 5.41
N CYS A 73 15.10 4.40 4.66
CA CYS A 73 15.62 5.19 3.55
C CYS A 73 16.10 4.28 2.43
N SER A 74 15.44 4.30 1.29
CA SER A 74 15.83 3.47 0.13
C SER A 74 17.17 3.88 -0.48
N ARG A 75 17.70 5.08 -0.16
CA ARG A 75 18.98 5.58 -0.68
C ARG A 75 20.19 5.19 0.16
N THR A 76 19.99 4.84 1.43
CA THR A 76 21.08 4.31 2.28
C THR A 76 20.94 2.80 2.48
N GLN A 77 19.72 2.29 2.37
CA GLN A 77 19.46 0.85 2.28
C GLN A 77 19.54 0.40 0.81
N ASN A 78 19.52 -0.91 0.58
CA ASN A 78 19.52 -1.50 -0.76
C ASN A 78 20.67 -1.01 -1.67
N GLU A 79 21.84 -0.78 -1.07
CA GLU A 79 23.04 -0.29 -1.79
C GLU A 79 22.80 1.04 -2.54
N GLY A 80 21.80 1.81 -2.12
CA GLY A 80 21.41 3.07 -2.75
C GLY A 80 20.58 2.93 -4.02
N HIS A 81 20.16 1.71 -4.38
CA HIS A 81 19.33 1.47 -5.55
C HIS A 81 17.83 1.63 -5.25
N PRO A 82 17.04 2.21 -6.18
CA PRO A 82 15.59 2.23 -6.08
C PRO A 82 15.00 0.82 -6.10
N LYS A 83 13.85 0.65 -5.46
CA LYS A 83 13.21 -0.65 -5.31
C LYS A 83 12.21 -0.92 -6.41
N TRP A 84 12.17 -2.18 -6.83
CA TRP A 84 11.17 -2.71 -7.75
C TRP A 84 10.06 -3.43 -6.99
N PHE A 85 8.81 -3.09 -7.29
CA PHE A 85 7.63 -3.78 -6.75
C PHE A 85 6.44 -3.62 -7.70
N VAL A 86 5.48 -4.54 -7.60
CA VAL A 86 4.25 -4.51 -8.38
C VAL A 86 3.19 -3.71 -7.61
N LEU A 87 2.62 -2.69 -8.24
CA LEU A 87 1.68 -1.78 -7.61
C LEU A 87 0.31 -2.43 -7.36
N GLY A 88 -0.27 -2.20 -6.18
CA GLY A 88 -1.66 -2.53 -5.88
C GLY A 88 -1.89 -4.02 -5.61
N VAL A 89 -0.84 -4.75 -5.22
CA VAL A 89 -0.86 -6.21 -5.01
C VAL A 89 -0.55 -6.60 -3.57
N GLY A 90 -0.32 -5.64 -2.68
CA GLY A 90 0.09 -5.89 -1.30
C GLY A 90 1.55 -6.29 -1.15
N GLN A 91 2.42 -5.94 -2.11
CA GLN A 91 3.88 -6.08 -1.94
C GLN A 91 4.49 -4.99 -1.03
N VAL A 92 3.76 -3.88 -0.86
CA VAL A 92 4.06 -2.80 0.07
C VAL A 92 2.84 -2.55 0.95
N ILE A 93 2.97 -1.70 1.97
CA ILE A 93 1.82 -1.33 2.82
C ILE A 93 0.70 -0.71 2.00
N LYS A 94 -0.55 -0.91 2.43
CA LYS A 94 -1.76 -0.50 1.70
C LYS A 94 -1.75 0.98 1.29
N GLY A 95 -1.22 1.86 2.14
CA GLY A 95 -1.15 3.29 1.86
C GLY A 95 -0.16 3.66 0.76
N LEU A 96 0.92 2.90 0.60
CA LEU A 96 1.85 3.05 -0.52
C LEU A 96 1.20 2.58 -1.83
N ASP A 97 0.50 1.44 -1.80
CA ASP A 97 -0.25 0.93 -2.95
C ASP A 97 -1.30 1.93 -3.44
N ILE A 98 -2.01 2.60 -2.53
CA ILE A 98 -2.98 3.64 -2.87
C ILE A 98 -2.28 4.91 -3.36
N GLY A 99 -1.28 5.39 -2.61
CA GLY A 99 -0.66 6.69 -2.85
C GLY A 99 0.23 6.77 -4.09
N MET A 100 0.58 5.63 -4.69
CA MET A 100 1.38 5.55 -5.92
C MET A 100 0.57 5.23 -7.18
N MET A 101 -0.76 5.18 -7.10
CA MET A 101 -1.63 5.15 -8.29
C MET A 101 -1.53 6.47 -9.08
N ASP A 102 -1.63 6.40 -10.40
CA ASP A 102 -1.65 7.56 -11.31
C ASP A 102 -0.42 8.48 -11.23
N MET A 103 0.73 7.93 -10.86
CA MET A 103 2.03 8.62 -10.85
C MET A 103 2.71 8.53 -12.21
N CYS A 104 3.37 9.62 -12.59
CA CYS A 104 4.23 9.66 -13.76
C CYS A 104 5.69 9.29 -13.39
N PRO A 105 6.46 8.62 -14.26
CA PRO A 105 7.91 8.56 -14.11
C PRO A 105 8.51 9.98 -13.97
N GLY A 106 9.30 10.21 -12.92
CA GLY A 106 9.83 11.51 -12.51
C GLY A 106 9.00 12.24 -11.44
N GLU A 107 7.77 11.78 -11.15
CA GLU A 107 6.89 12.41 -10.15
C GLU A 107 7.39 12.17 -8.72
N LYS A 108 7.21 13.19 -7.87
CA LYS A 108 7.49 13.16 -6.43
C LYS A 108 6.23 13.38 -5.63
N ARG A 109 6.02 12.56 -4.62
CA ARG A 109 4.87 12.66 -3.71
C ARG A 109 5.31 12.60 -2.25
N LYS A 110 4.54 13.28 -1.41
CA LYS A 110 4.52 13.07 0.03
C LYS A 110 3.20 12.43 0.41
N LEU A 111 3.26 11.33 1.14
CA LEU A 111 2.09 10.62 1.64
C LEU A 111 2.03 10.74 3.16
N ILE A 112 0.84 10.95 3.71
CA ILE A 112 0.56 10.77 5.13
C ILE A 112 -0.39 9.58 5.25
N ILE A 113 0.10 8.51 5.87
CA ILE A 113 -0.53 7.20 5.90
C ILE A 113 -0.97 6.92 7.34
N PRO A 114 -2.28 6.90 7.63
CA PRO A 114 -2.77 6.55 8.95
C PRO A 114 -2.57 5.04 9.24
N PRO A 115 -2.66 4.63 10.51
CA PRO A 115 -2.22 3.30 10.93
C PRO A 115 -2.96 2.16 10.22
N SER A 116 -4.26 2.32 9.94
CA SER A 116 -5.10 1.33 9.25
C SER A 116 -4.65 1.03 7.80
N PHE A 117 -3.84 1.91 7.21
CA PHE A 117 -3.24 1.72 5.89
C PHE A 117 -1.72 1.45 5.96
N ALA A 118 -1.17 1.30 7.16
CA ALA A 118 0.23 1.01 7.44
C ALA A 118 0.39 -0.30 8.22
N TYR A 119 0.87 -0.24 9.47
CA TYR A 119 1.17 -1.40 10.32
C TYR A 119 0.18 -1.59 11.48
N GLY A 120 -0.94 -0.85 11.47
CA GLY A 120 -2.05 -1.05 12.40
C GLY A 120 -1.67 -0.93 13.88
N LYS A 121 -2.39 -1.69 14.71
CA LYS A 121 -2.25 -1.72 16.18
C LYS A 121 -1.02 -2.51 16.62
N GLU A 122 -0.48 -3.32 15.74
CA GLU A 122 0.65 -4.19 16.00
C GLU A 122 1.97 -3.43 15.82
N GLY A 123 2.02 -2.48 14.88
CA GLY A 123 3.25 -1.81 14.50
C GLY A 123 4.22 -2.76 13.78
N TYR A 124 5.50 -2.40 13.72
CA TYR A 124 6.55 -3.22 13.13
C TYR A 124 7.87 -3.06 13.88
N ALA A 125 8.14 -4.01 14.77
CA ALA A 125 9.25 -3.95 15.73
C ALA A 125 10.63 -3.87 15.05
N GLU A 126 10.86 -4.66 13.99
CA GLU A 126 12.13 -4.67 13.26
C GLU A 126 12.42 -3.31 12.60
N GLY A 127 11.36 -2.65 12.09
CA GLY A 127 11.44 -1.28 11.56
C GLY A 127 11.35 -0.19 12.61
N LYS A 128 11.28 -0.52 13.91
CA LYS A 128 11.08 0.43 15.02
C LYS A 128 9.82 1.30 14.87
N ILE A 129 8.78 0.74 14.25
CA ILE A 129 7.50 1.42 14.06
C ILE A 129 6.58 1.00 15.20
N PRO A 130 6.13 1.94 16.06
CA PRO A 130 5.25 1.60 17.17
C PRO A 130 3.83 1.26 16.69
N PRO A 131 3.03 0.60 17.54
CA PRO A 131 1.57 0.51 17.40
C PRO A 131 0.92 1.85 17.05
N ASP A 132 -0.12 1.81 16.22
CA ASP A 132 -0.96 2.96 15.85
C ASP A 132 -0.17 4.16 15.30
N ALA A 133 0.98 3.89 14.67
CA ALA A 133 1.82 4.92 14.08
C ALA A 133 1.27 5.44 12.76
N THR A 134 1.05 6.75 12.68
CA THR A 134 0.92 7.45 11.40
C THR A 134 2.31 7.63 10.79
N LEU A 135 2.42 7.30 9.50
CA LEU A 135 3.68 7.36 8.76
C LEU A 135 3.65 8.46 7.72
N ILE A 136 4.81 9.05 7.46
CA ILE A 136 5.03 9.96 6.34
C ILE A 136 5.99 9.28 5.38
N PHE A 137 5.64 9.25 4.09
CA PHE A 137 6.53 8.79 3.04
C PHE A 137 6.82 9.87 2.04
N GLU A 138 8.09 10.01 1.66
CA GLU A 138 8.51 10.81 0.51
C GLU A 138 8.94 9.87 -0.60
N ILE A 139 8.35 10.02 -1.78
CA ILE A 139 8.46 9.08 -2.90
C ILE A 139 8.98 9.82 -4.12
N GLU A 140 9.88 9.18 -4.86
CA GLU A 140 10.30 9.56 -6.20
C GLU A 140 10.18 8.34 -7.12
N LEU A 141 9.29 8.43 -8.11
CA LEU A 141 9.07 7.36 -9.07
C LEU A 141 10.02 7.52 -10.26
N TYR A 142 10.76 6.46 -10.60
CA TYR A 142 11.72 6.48 -11.71
C TYR A 142 11.18 5.80 -12.97
N ALA A 143 10.43 4.70 -12.82
CA ALA A 143 9.93 3.95 -13.96
C ALA A 143 8.57 3.31 -13.69
N VAL A 144 7.77 3.23 -14.76
CA VAL A 144 6.51 2.48 -14.81
C VAL A 144 6.59 1.53 -16.00
N THR A 145 6.77 0.24 -15.76
CA THR A 145 6.76 -0.80 -16.80
C THR A 145 5.52 -1.68 -16.64
N LYS A 146 5.11 -2.38 -17.70
CA LYS A 146 4.04 -3.37 -17.55
C LYS A 146 4.51 -4.42 -16.56
N GLY A 147 3.65 -4.78 -15.61
CA GLY A 147 4.01 -5.77 -14.61
C GLY A 147 4.27 -7.14 -15.21
N PRO A 148 5.01 -7.99 -14.49
CA PRO A 148 5.31 -9.35 -14.91
C PRO A 148 4.06 -10.24 -14.98
N ARG A 149 2.90 -9.80 -14.47
CA ARG A 149 1.65 -10.59 -14.42
C ARG A 149 0.48 -9.96 -15.19
N SER A 150 0.74 -9.43 -16.38
CA SER A 150 -0.33 -8.92 -17.27
C SER A 150 -1.03 -10.05 -18.04
N VAL A 151 -2.27 -9.83 -18.51
CA VAL A 151 -2.97 -10.78 -19.40
C VAL A 151 -2.14 -11.06 -20.64
N GLU A 152 -1.50 -10.03 -21.21
CA GLU A 152 -0.67 -10.18 -22.40
C GLU A 152 0.60 -10.98 -22.09
N THR A 153 1.20 -10.79 -20.92
CA THR A 153 2.33 -11.61 -20.47
C THR A 153 1.90 -13.06 -20.25
N PHE A 154 0.75 -13.29 -19.61
CA PHE A 154 0.19 -14.63 -19.43
C PHE A 154 0.05 -15.35 -20.77
N LYS A 155 -0.59 -14.71 -21.76
CA LYS A 155 -0.74 -15.24 -23.13
C LYS A 155 0.58 -15.45 -23.88
N GLN A 156 1.63 -14.70 -23.53
CA GLN A 156 2.97 -14.90 -24.12
C GLN A 156 3.69 -16.11 -23.53
N ILE A 157 3.39 -16.44 -22.27
CA ILE A 157 3.99 -17.57 -21.55
C ILE A 157 3.23 -18.87 -21.85
N ASP A 158 1.90 -18.80 -21.89
CA ASP A 158 0.97 -19.89 -22.26
C ASP A 158 1.08 -20.18 -23.76
N VAL A 159 2.09 -20.97 -24.15
CA VAL A 159 2.42 -21.20 -25.57
C VAL A 159 1.46 -22.22 -26.18
N ASP A 160 0.96 -23.17 -25.38
CA ASP A 160 0.02 -24.19 -25.81
C ASP A 160 -1.45 -23.75 -25.70
N ASN A 161 -1.73 -22.58 -25.12
CA ASN A 161 -3.04 -21.95 -24.97
C ASN A 161 -4.01 -22.78 -24.11
N ASP A 162 -3.49 -23.54 -23.14
CA ASP A 162 -4.29 -24.35 -22.24
C ASP A 162 -4.86 -23.54 -21.04
N ARG A 163 -4.52 -22.24 -20.97
CA ARG A 163 -4.91 -21.27 -19.92
C ARG A 163 -4.32 -21.57 -18.55
N GLN A 164 -3.23 -22.31 -18.51
CA GLN A 164 -2.46 -22.63 -17.32
C GLN A 164 -0.96 -22.42 -17.64
N LEU A 165 -0.15 -22.10 -16.63
CA LEU A 165 1.28 -21.95 -16.85
C LEU A 165 2.01 -23.13 -16.22
N SER A 166 2.63 -23.95 -17.06
CA SER A 166 3.46 -25.06 -16.63
C SER A 166 4.84 -24.59 -16.13
N LYS A 167 5.52 -25.45 -15.35
CA LYS A 167 6.92 -25.20 -14.93
C LYS A 167 7.85 -24.95 -16.12
N THR A 168 7.62 -25.63 -17.24
CA THR A 168 8.43 -25.53 -18.45
C THR A 168 8.30 -24.17 -19.11
N GLU A 169 7.07 -23.67 -19.24
CA GLU A 169 6.80 -22.37 -19.85
C GLU A 169 7.37 -21.22 -19.03
N ILE A 170 7.16 -21.24 -17.70
CA ILE A 170 7.73 -20.25 -16.80
C ILE A 170 9.25 -20.30 -16.83
N SER A 171 9.84 -21.50 -16.79
CA SER A 171 11.29 -21.68 -16.89
C SER A 171 11.86 -21.08 -18.17
N HIS A 172 11.20 -21.33 -19.30
CA HIS A 172 11.61 -20.80 -20.60
C HIS A 172 11.46 -19.27 -20.67
N TYR A 173 10.37 -18.71 -20.13
CA TYR A 173 10.17 -17.27 -20.03
C TYR A 173 11.23 -16.59 -19.16
N LEU A 174 11.48 -17.11 -17.95
CA LEU A 174 12.49 -16.58 -17.02
C LEU A 174 13.88 -16.61 -17.63
N LYS A 175 14.24 -17.69 -18.34
CA LYS A 175 15.51 -17.80 -19.04
C LYS A 175 15.68 -16.69 -20.07
N LYS A 176 14.67 -16.44 -20.92
CA LYS A 176 14.68 -15.35 -21.91
C LYS A 176 14.79 -13.97 -21.25
N GLU A 177 14.12 -13.75 -20.13
CA GLU A 177 14.22 -12.48 -19.40
C GLU A 177 15.61 -12.29 -18.79
N PHE A 178 16.22 -13.33 -18.21
CA PHE A 178 17.58 -13.24 -17.68
C PHE A 178 18.65 -13.00 -18.76
N GLU A 179 18.44 -13.52 -19.97
CA GLU A 179 19.33 -13.29 -21.12
C GLU A 179 19.32 -11.82 -21.58
N LYS A 180 18.20 -11.10 -21.43
CA LYS A 180 18.09 -9.67 -21.77
C LYS A 180 18.90 -8.76 -20.85
N ASP A 181 19.09 -9.16 -19.59
CA ASP A 181 19.79 -8.36 -18.59
C ASP A 181 21.33 -8.41 -18.75
N GLU A 182 21.86 -9.21 -19.69
CA GLU A 182 23.30 -9.46 -19.96
C GLU A 182 24.15 -9.85 -18.73
N LYS A 183 23.52 -10.11 -17.58
CA LYS A 183 24.17 -10.51 -16.34
C LYS A 183 24.12 -12.02 -16.18
N PRO A 184 25.27 -12.73 -16.13
CA PRO A 184 25.27 -14.17 -15.94
C PRO A 184 24.74 -14.52 -14.54
N ARG A 185 23.72 -15.38 -14.49
CA ARG A 185 23.15 -15.93 -13.25
C ARG A 185 23.36 -17.44 -13.24
N ASP A 186 23.76 -17.98 -12.09
CA ASP A 186 23.98 -19.42 -11.94
C ASP A 186 22.69 -20.22 -12.14
N LYS A 187 22.80 -21.45 -12.65
CA LYS A 187 21.65 -22.33 -12.90
C LYS A 187 20.86 -22.66 -11.62
N SER A 188 21.55 -22.76 -10.48
CA SER A 188 20.91 -22.96 -9.18
C SER A 188 19.99 -21.81 -8.77
N TYR A 189 20.37 -20.56 -9.10
CA TYR A 189 19.55 -19.38 -8.85
C TYR A 189 18.28 -19.40 -9.69
N GLN A 190 18.37 -19.77 -10.98
CA GLN A 190 17.21 -19.86 -11.87
C GLN A 190 16.19 -20.88 -11.35
N THR A 191 16.67 -22.05 -10.92
CA THR A 191 15.81 -23.08 -10.30
C THR A 191 15.19 -22.61 -9.00
N ALA A 192 15.95 -21.93 -8.14
CA ALA A 192 15.44 -21.41 -6.87
C ALA A 192 14.32 -20.36 -7.08
N VAL A 193 14.48 -19.48 -8.06
CA VAL A 193 13.45 -18.50 -8.45
C VAL A 193 12.19 -19.20 -8.96
N LEU A 194 12.34 -20.23 -9.79
CA LEU A 194 11.21 -20.99 -10.32
C LEU A 194 10.43 -21.71 -9.21
N GLU A 195 11.13 -22.37 -8.28
CA GLU A 195 10.47 -23.09 -7.18
C GLU A 195 9.80 -22.14 -6.18
N ASP A 196 10.44 -21.01 -5.85
CA ASP A 196 9.82 -19.97 -5.01
C ASP A 196 8.58 -19.36 -5.70
N PHE A 197 8.62 -19.22 -7.03
CA PHE A 197 7.48 -18.77 -7.81
C PHE A 197 6.30 -19.73 -7.69
N PHE A 198 6.49 -21.04 -7.94
CA PHE A 198 5.40 -22.02 -7.82
C PHE A 198 4.89 -22.10 -6.38
N LYS A 199 5.77 -22.21 -5.39
CA LYS A 199 5.40 -22.27 -3.96
C LYS A 199 4.48 -21.13 -3.50
N LYS A 200 4.62 -19.94 -4.10
CA LYS A 200 3.83 -18.76 -3.72
C LYS A 200 2.52 -18.61 -4.48
N ASN A 201 2.42 -19.19 -5.68
CA ASN A 201 1.31 -18.92 -6.59
C ASN A 201 0.45 -20.15 -6.87
N ASP A 202 1.01 -21.36 -6.87
CA ASP A 202 0.29 -22.64 -6.97
C ASP A 202 -0.43 -22.90 -5.65
N ARG A 203 -1.69 -22.48 -5.57
CA ARG A 203 -2.48 -22.48 -4.32
C ARG A 203 -3.23 -23.79 -4.14
N ASP A 204 -3.64 -24.42 -5.23
CA ASP A 204 -4.32 -25.71 -5.20
C ASP A 204 -3.35 -26.91 -5.27
N GLY A 205 -2.07 -26.66 -5.60
CA GLY A 205 -1.01 -27.65 -5.58
C GLY A 205 -1.03 -28.58 -6.78
N ASP A 206 -1.66 -28.19 -7.89
CA ASP A 206 -1.80 -29.02 -9.08
C ASP A 206 -0.55 -29.03 -9.98
N GLY A 207 0.45 -28.21 -9.66
CA GLY A 207 1.71 -28.11 -10.39
C GLY A 207 1.65 -27.17 -11.61
N PHE A 208 0.54 -26.47 -11.80
CA PHE A 208 0.31 -25.44 -12.79
C PHE A 208 -0.03 -24.12 -12.09
N ILE A 209 0.01 -23.03 -12.84
CA ILE A 209 -0.48 -21.74 -12.37
C ILE A 209 -1.63 -21.32 -13.27
N SER A 210 -2.85 -21.45 -12.79
CA SER A 210 -4.02 -20.96 -13.49
C SER A 210 -3.98 -19.43 -13.65
N SER A 211 -4.73 -18.88 -14.62
CA SER A 211 -4.91 -17.42 -14.75
C SER A 211 -5.33 -16.73 -13.44
N LYS A 212 -6.12 -17.41 -12.61
CA LYS A 212 -6.58 -16.93 -11.29
C LYS A 212 -5.45 -16.89 -10.27
N GLU A 213 -4.61 -17.93 -10.24
CA GLU A 213 -3.47 -18.05 -9.33
C GLU A 213 -2.29 -17.17 -9.70
N TYR A 214 -2.08 -17.00 -11.00
CA TYR A 214 -1.14 -16.04 -11.54
C TYR A 214 -1.54 -14.60 -11.18
N ASN A 215 -2.74 -14.40 -10.60
CA ASN A 215 -3.24 -13.10 -10.21
C ASN A 215 -3.19 -12.15 -11.42
N VAL A 216 -3.57 -12.68 -12.59
CA VAL A 216 -3.88 -11.88 -13.76
C VAL A 216 -5.00 -10.95 -13.29
N TYR A 217 -4.66 -9.71 -13.00
CA TYR A 217 -5.69 -8.73 -12.74
C TYR A 217 -6.53 -8.66 -14.01
N GLN A 218 -7.82 -8.93 -13.86
CA GLN A 218 -8.84 -8.54 -14.82
C GLN A 218 -8.84 -7.01 -14.93
N HIS A 219 -7.83 -6.47 -15.59
CA HIS A 219 -7.97 -5.25 -16.35
C HIS A 219 -8.07 -5.74 -17.78
N ASP A 220 -9.28 -5.59 -18.33
CA ASP A 220 -9.79 -6.20 -19.56
C ASP A 220 -10.60 -7.49 -19.30
N GLU A 221 -11.56 -7.45 -18.38
CA GLU A 221 -12.86 -8.03 -18.78
C GLU A 221 -13.42 -7.13 -19.89
N LEU A 222 -13.85 -7.77 -20.97
CA LEU A 222 -14.55 -7.17 -22.12
C LEU A 222 -15.69 -6.25 -21.70
#